data_AF-A0A397UY33-F1
#
_entry.id   AF-A0A397UY33-F1
#
_cell.length_a   1.000
_cell.length_b   1.000
_cell.length_c   1.000
_cell.angle_alpha   90.00
_cell.angle_beta   90.00
_cell.angle_gamma   90.00
#
_symmetry.space_group_name_H-M   'P 1'
#
loop_
_entity.id
_entity.type
_entity.pdbx_description
1 polymer ?
#
loop_
_entity_poly.entity_id
_entity_poly.type
_entity_poly.pdbx_seq_one_letter_code
_entity_poly.pdbx_strand_id
1 'polypeptide(L)'
;MTDSSPSHDARILTKRQRAKLDDNYDSDLLQLPMEPMKKKQLTEEEMLLKKSEIARRRKHQSIQRAEQDKMDTINRLLKKQASKKRSKDQDETDSINKDDNSTNSQTPVAFHYVTNKDGCTLSVPHDIEIPIQFSKGPNYPPPIPLCSVSGCTRPKKYRGVNTLKYACSMEHLKKVDTIATQNF
;
A
#
# COMPACT_ATOMS: atom_id res chain seq x y z
N MET A 1 28.80 46.52 33.99
CA MET A 1 29.31 45.29 33.35
C MET A 1 28.36 44.17 33.71
N THR A 2 27.42 43.85 32.82
CA THR A 2 26.40 42.82 33.02
C THR A 2 26.90 41.52 32.39
N ASP A 3 27.24 40.53 33.20
CA ASP A 3 27.53 39.18 32.71
C ASP A 3 26.24 38.36 32.80
N SER A 4 25.64 38.07 31.65
CA SER A 4 24.40 37.32 31.52
C SER A 4 24.75 35.88 31.17
N SER A 5 24.73 34.99 32.17
CA SER A 5 24.93 33.55 31.95
C SER A 5 23.77 32.97 31.12
N PRO A 6 24.04 32.15 30.09
CA PRO A 6 23.00 31.53 29.29
C PRO A 6 22.37 30.39 30.08
N SER A 7 21.15 30.58 30.55
CA SER A 7 20.31 29.49 31.05
C SER A 7 20.00 28.55 29.88
N HIS A 8 20.77 27.47 29.76
CA HIS A 8 20.53 26.46 28.73
C HIS A 8 19.35 25.59 29.16
N ASP A 9 18.24 25.71 28.44
CA ASP A 9 17.04 24.91 28.66
C ASP A 9 17.38 23.41 28.69
N ALA A 10 17.18 22.79 29.87
CA ALA A 10 17.40 21.36 30.08
C ALA A 10 16.69 20.53 29.00
N ARG A 11 15.56 21.02 28.46
CA ARG A 11 14.76 20.38 27.42
C ARG A 11 15.52 20.04 26.12
N ILE A 12 16.63 20.71 25.83
CA ILE A 12 17.42 20.52 24.60
C ILE A 12 18.49 19.42 24.76
N LEU A 13 18.86 19.07 25.99
CA LEU A 13 19.94 18.12 26.26
C LEU A 13 19.52 16.66 26.14
N THR A 14 20.45 15.83 25.66
CA THR A 14 20.28 14.37 25.65
C THR A 14 20.28 13.82 27.08
N LYS A 15 19.65 12.65 27.30
CA LYS A 15 19.53 12.02 28.62
C LYS A 15 20.87 11.91 29.37
N ARG A 16 21.96 11.60 28.64
CA ARG A 16 23.32 11.49 29.20
C ARG A 16 23.92 12.85 29.58
N GLN A 17 23.61 13.91 28.84
CA GLN A 17 24.09 15.26 29.12
C GLN A 17 23.33 15.88 30.31
N ARG A 18 22.01 15.64 30.42
CA ARG A 18 21.24 16.05 31.60
C ARG A 18 21.74 15.41 32.89
N ALA A 19 22.00 14.11 32.86
CA ALA A 19 22.49 13.39 34.03
C ALA A 19 23.86 13.88 34.56
N LYS A 20 24.64 14.59 33.73
CA LYS A 20 25.92 15.19 34.15
C LYS A 20 25.78 16.57 34.79
N LEU A 21 24.65 17.27 34.56
CA LEU A 21 24.39 18.60 35.11
C LEU A 21 23.55 18.55 36.40
N ASP A 22 23.01 17.39 36.72
CA ASP A 22 22.22 17.19 37.93
C ASP A 22 23.18 16.83 39.08
N ASP A 23 23.74 17.86 39.72
CA ASP A 23 24.63 17.75 40.89
C ASP A 23 23.94 17.09 42.11
N ASN A 24 22.62 16.88 42.05
CA ASN A 24 21.87 16.14 43.07
C ASN A 24 22.10 14.62 43.04
N TYR A 25 22.71 14.07 41.99
CA TYR A 25 22.94 12.62 41.89
C TYR A 25 23.83 12.08 43.02
N ASP A 26 24.84 12.84 43.45
CA ASP A 26 25.78 12.40 44.49
C ASP A 26 25.19 12.44 45.91
N SER A 27 24.08 13.17 46.12
CA SER A 27 23.46 13.29 47.45
C SER A 27 22.54 12.12 47.84
N ASP A 28 22.09 11.30 46.88
CA ASP A 28 21.14 10.20 47.08
C ASP A 28 21.71 8.79 46.74
N LEU A 29 23.01 8.72 46.40
CA LEU A 29 23.67 7.47 46.04
C LEU A 29 24.14 6.71 47.30
N LEU A 30 23.38 5.67 47.68
CA LEU A 30 23.81 4.73 48.71
C LEU A 30 24.94 3.82 48.17
N GLN A 31 26.13 3.93 48.76
CA GLN A 31 27.28 3.10 48.40
C GLN A 31 27.05 1.63 48.84
N LEU A 32 26.96 0.73 47.86
CA LEU A 32 26.84 -0.71 48.10
C LEU A 32 28.19 -1.30 48.57
N PRO A 33 28.20 -2.23 49.54
CA PRO A 33 29.43 -2.89 49.97
C PRO A 33 30.11 -3.64 48.81
N MET A 34 31.36 -3.28 48.52
CA MET A 34 32.18 -3.92 47.47
C MET A 34 32.98 -5.14 47.98
N GLU A 35 32.77 -5.58 49.22
CA GLU A 35 33.51 -6.72 49.75
C GLU A 35 33.10 -8.04 49.06
N PRO A 36 34.07 -8.84 48.56
CA PRO A 36 33.78 -10.11 47.94
C PRO A 36 33.29 -11.12 48.98
N MET A 37 31.98 -11.27 49.12
CA MET A 37 31.39 -12.29 49.98
C MET A 37 31.78 -13.68 49.48
N LYS A 38 32.52 -14.44 50.31
CA LYS A 38 32.87 -15.84 50.05
C LYS A 38 31.57 -16.65 49.94
N LYS A 39 31.37 -17.32 48.79
CA LYS A 39 30.19 -18.17 48.58
C LYS A 39 30.21 -19.31 49.60
N LYS A 40 29.13 -19.44 50.38
CA LYS A 40 28.93 -20.55 51.33
C LYS A 40 29.04 -21.87 50.56
N GLN A 41 29.89 -22.79 51.00
CA GLN A 41 29.99 -24.13 50.42
C GLN A 41 28.75 -24.92 50.84
N LEU A 42 27.79 -25.07 49.92
CA LEU A 42 26.62 -25.93 50.10
C LEU A 42 27.03 -27.39 49.93
N THR A 43 26.38 -28.30 50.66
CA THR A 43 26.61 -29.74 50.50
C THR A 43 26.16 -30.20 49.11
N GLU A 44 26.75 -31.29 48.61
CA GLU A 44 26.48 -31.78 47.25
C GLU A 44 24.99 -32.12 47.03
N GLU A 45 24.32 -32.61 48.07
CA GLU A 45 22.89 -32.92 48.08
C GLU A 45 22.02 -31.65 47.97
N GLU A 46 22.34 -30.60 48.73
CA GLU A 46 21.65 -29.31 48.65
C GLU A 46 21.84 -28.64 47.27
N MET A 47 23.01 -28.80 46.66
CA MET A 47 23.24 -28.32 45.29
C MET A 47 22.41 -29.08 44.26
N LEU A 48 22.23 -30.38 44.42
CA LEU A 48 21.40 -31.20 43.54
C LEU A 48 19.92 -30.84 43.68
N LEU A 49 19.43 -30.63 44.90
CA LEU A 49 18.08 -30.17 45.18
C LEU A 49 17.82 -28.78 44.58
N LYS A 50 18.77 -27.85 44.75
CA LYS A 50 18.66 -26.50 44.16
C LYS A 50 18.67 -26.55 42.63
N LYS A 51 19.47 -27.43 42.02
CA LYS A 51 19.50 -27.62 40.56
C LYS A 51 18.18 -28.21 40.05
N SER A 52 17.60 -29.19 40.75
CA SER A 52 16.32 -29.81 40.36
C SER A 52 15.17 -28.81 40.47
N GLU A 53 15.15 -27.99 41.53
CA GLU A 53 14.18 -26.92 41.72
C GLU A 53 14.28 -25.84 40.63
N ILE A 54 15.50 -25.38 40.32
CA ILE A 54 15.72 -24.40 39.24
C ILE A 54 15.29 -24.99 37.89
N ALA A 55 15.60 -26.25 37.61
CA ALA A 55 15.17 -26.93 36.38
C ALA A 55 13.64 -26.97 36.27
N ARG A 56 12.93 -27.29 37.37
CA ARG A 56 11.47 -27.28 37.43
C ARG A 56 10.92 -25.87 37.18
N ARG A 57 11.47 -24.85 37.83
CA ARG A 57 11.07 -23.45 37.66
C ARG A 57 11.31 -22.96 36.23
N ARG A 58 12.44 -23.30 35.63
CA ARG A 58 12.78 -22.97 34.23
C ARG A 58 11.81 -23.62 33.26
N LYS A 59 11.46 -24.91 33.47
CA LYS A 59 10.46 -25.62 32.66
C LYS A 59 9.09 -24.95 32.75
N HIS A 60 8.63 -24.63 33.95
CA HIS A 60 7.36 -23.93 34.16
C HIS A 60 7.33 -22.56 33.46
N GLN A 61 8.39 -21.75 33.61
CA GLN A 61 8.49 -20.45 32.94
C GLN A 61 8.50 -20.58 31.42
N SER A 62 9.16 -21.60 30.87
CA SER A 62 9.18 -21.83 29.43
C SER A 62 7.79 -22.18 28.89
N ILE A 63 7.04 -23.01 29.62
CA ILE A 63 5.67 -23.38 29.26
C ILE A 63 4.76 -22.16 29.35
N GLN A 64 4.85 -21.39 30.44
CA GLN A 64 4.05 -20.18 30.63
C GLN A 64 4.29 -19.15 29.53
N ARG A 65 5.55 -18.91 29.12
CA ARG A 65 5.86 -18.02 28.00
C ARG A 65 5.28 -18.54 26.69
N ALA A 66 5.44 -19.83 26.40
CA ALA A 66 4.91 -20.42 25.18
C ALA A 66 3.37 -20.37 25.11
N GLU A 67 2.69 -20.51 26.24
CA GLU A 67 1.23 -20.36 26.34
C GLU A 67 0.82 -18.89 26.17
N GLN A 68 1.52 -17.97 26.83
CA GLN A 68 1.28 -16.54 26.69
C GLN A 68 1.50 -16.06 25.25
N ASP A 69 2.58 -16.51 24.58
CA ASP A 69 2.85 -16.19 23.18
C ASP A 69 1.75 -16.72 22.25
N LYS A 70 1.19 -17.91 22.53
CA LYS A 70 0.03 -18.44 21.81
C LYS A 70 -1.21 -17.58 22.03
N MET A 71 -1.51 -17.23 23.28
CA MET A 71 -2.66 -16.38 23.61
C MET A 71 -2.51 -14.98 23.03
N ASP A 72 -1.30 -14.41 23.02
CA ASP A 72 -1.01 -13.11 22.42
C ASP A 72 -1.11 -13.15 20.90
N THR A 73 -0.70 -14.25 20.28
CA THR A 73 -0.91 -14.48 18.84
C THR A 73 -2.40 -14.60 18.51
N ILE A 74 -3.14 -15.38 19.31
CA ILE A 74 -4.60 -15.50 19.18
C ILE A 74 -5.26 -14.14 19.36
N ASN A 75 -4.90 -13.38 20.40
CA ASN A 75 -5.43 -12.04 20.65
C ASN A 75 -5.04 -11.06 19.53
N ARG A 76 -3.86 -11.18 18.93
CA ARG A 76 -3.44 -10.38 17.78
C ARG A 76 -4.28 -10.67 16.53
N LEU A 77 -4.73 -11.91 16.36
CA LEU A 77 -5.59 -12.35 15.26
C LEU A 77 -7.08 -12.04 15.52
N LEU A 78 -7.59 -12.29 16.73
CA LEU A 78 -8.98 -12.07 17.11
C LEU A 78 -9.28 -10.59 17.36
N LYS A 79 -8.40 -9.88 18.07
CA LYS A 79 -8.55 -8.44 18.30
C LYS A 79 -7.80 -7.72 17.20
N LYS A 80 -8.56 -7.16 16.25
CA LYS A 80 -8.05 -6.29 15.19
C LYS A 80 -7.18 -5.21 15.84
N GLN A 81 -5.86 -5.31 15.65
CA GLN A 81 -4.93 -4.32 16.17
C GLN A 81 -5.32 -2.97 15.55
N ALA A 82 -5.73 -2.01 16.37
CA ALA A 82 -5.97 -0.66 15.90
C ALA A 82 -4.69 -0.19 15.20
N SER A 83 -4.79 0.22 13.93
CA SER A 83 -3.66 0.81 13.25
C SER A 83 -3.24 2.02 14.07
N LYS A 84 -2.00 2.02 14.58
CA LYS A 84 -1.44 3.21 15.25
C LYS A 84 -1.26 4.28 14.18
N LYS A 85 -2.35 4.96 13.82
CA LYS A 85 -2.28 6.27 13.18
C LYS A 85 -1.49 7.14 14.16
N ARG A 86 -0.41 7.76 13.67
CA ARG A 86 0.31 8.79 14.40
C ARG A 86 -0.74 9.83 14.80
N SER A 87 -0.99 9.95 16.09
CA SER A 87 -1.91 10.94 16.64
C SER A 87 -1.35 12.33 16.29
N LYS A 88 -1.91 12.91 15.24
CA LYS A 88 -1.98 14.34 15.05
C LYS A 88 -3.43 14.60 14.69
N ASP A 89 -4.10 15.24 15.62
CA ASP A 89 -5.46 15.77 15.60
C ASP A 89 -6.55 14.70 15.54
N GLN A 90 -7.23 14.45 16.67
CA GLN A 90 -8.70 14.42 16.74
C GLN A 90 -9.15 14.75 18.18
N ASP A 91 -9.83 15.90 18.27
CA ASP A 91 -10.70 16.29 19.37
C ASP A 91 -11.85 15.29 19.56
N GLU A 92 -12.39 15.36 20.77
CA GLU A 92 -13.47 14.58 21.37
C GLU A 92 -14.68 14.34 20.44
N THR A 93 -15.09 13.08 20.31
CA THR A 93 -16.47 12.64 20.57
C THR A 93 -16.51 11.12 20.67
N ASP A 94 -16.82 10.62 21.87
CA ASP A 94 -17.31 9.26 22.10
C ASP A 94 -18.63 9.05 21.37
N SER A 95 -18.69 8.02 20.50
CA SER A 95 -19.95 7.39 20.08
C SER A 95 -19.69 5.99 19.53
N ILE A 96 -19.88 5.01 20.41
CA ILE A 96 -20.77 3.84 20.26
C ILE A 96 -20.71 3.12 18.90
N ASN A 97 -20.21 1.88 18.97
CA ASN A 97 -20.62 0.69 18.19
C ASN A 97 -21.41 0.95 16.90
N LYS A 98 -20.73 0.80 15.77
CA LYS A 98 -21.37 0.28 14.55
C LYS A 98 -20.56 -0.89 14.02
N ASP A 99 -21.08 -2.08 14.31
CA ASP A 99 -21.03 -3.19 13.38
C ASP A 99 -21.65 -2.73 12.06
N ASP A 100 -20.81 -2.26 11.14
CA ASP A 100 -21.17 -2.25 9.74
C ASP A 100 -20.06 -2.95 8.98
N ASN A 101 -20.42 -4.15 8.53
CA ASN A 101 -19.81 -4.92 7.46
C ASN A 101 -19.92 -4.15 6.13
N SER A 102 -19.46 -2.91 6.11
CA SER A 102 -19.25 -2.13 4.91
C SER A 102 -17.78 -2.31 4.54
N THR A 103 -17.56 -3.04 3.45
CA THR A 103 -16.38 -2.87 2.61
C THR A 103 -15.95 -1.41 2.66
N ASN A 104 -14.90 -1.10 3.41
CA ASN A 104 -14.31 0.23 3.45
C ASN A 104 -13.55 0.39 2.13
N SER A 105 -14.32 0.46 1.03
CA SER A 105 -13.88 0.93 -0.26
C SER A 105 -13.66 2.42 -0.10
N GLN A 106 -12.58 2.76 0.60
CA GLN A 106 -12.03 4.10 0.50
C GLN A 106 -11.80 4.30 -0.99
N THR A 107 -12.60 5.17 -1.59
CA THR A 107 -12.40 5.59 -2.97
C THR A 107 -10.97 6.10 -3.05
N PRO A 108 -10.13 5.56 -3.95
CA PRO A 108 -8.75 5.98 -4.04
C PRO A 108 -8.75 7.49 -4.33
N VAL A 109 -8.21 8.29 -3.42
CA VAL A 109 -8.10 9.76 -3.58
C VAL A 109 -7.02 10.10 -4.63
N ALA A 110 -6.11 9.16 -4.88
CA ALA A 110 -5.01 9.30 -5.83
C ALA A 110 -4.88 8.03 -6.67
N PHE A 111 -4.20 8.14 -7.82
CA PHE A 111 -3.81 6.98 -8.61
C PHE A 111 -2.96 6.03 -7.78
N HIS A 112 -3.33 4.75 -7.76
CA HIS A 112 -2.60 3.72 -7.03
C HIS A 112 -2.34 2.53 -7.95
N TYR A 113 -1.06 2.17 -8.08
CA TYR A 113 -0.61 1.05 -8.91
C TYR A 113 0.00 -0.02 -8.02
N VAL A 114 -0.47 -1.27 -8.14
CA VAL A 114 0.00 -2.41 -7.37
C VAL A 114 0.39 -3.53 -8.33
N THR A 115 1.60 -4.04 -8.16
CA THR A 115 2.09 -5.25 -8.83
C THR A 115 2.25 -6.37 -7.80
N ASN A 116 1.52 -7.46 -7.99
CA ASN A 116 1.64 -8.68 -7.19
C ASN A 116 2.04 -9.85 -8.09
N LYS A 117 2.32 -11.02 -7.49
CA LYS A 117 2.59 -12.25 -8.25
C LYS A 117 1.42 -12.65 -9.16
N ASP A 118 0.20 -12.30 -8.77
CA ASP A 118 -1.02 -12.64 -9.49
C ASP A 118 -1.37 -11.64 -10.61
N GLY A 119 -0.69 -10.48 -10.68
CA GLY A 119 -0.90 -9.49 -11.73
C GLY A 119 -0.75 -8.03 -11.27
N CYS A 120 -1.16 -7.12 -12.16
CA CYS A 120 -1.06 -5.68 -11.96
C CYS A 120 -2.45 -5.05 -11.89
N THR A 121 -2.69 -4.19 -10.90
CA THR A 121 -3.96 -3.44 -10.74
C THR A 121 -3.68 -1.94 -10.68
N LEU A 122 -4.45 -1.15 -11.44
CA LEU A 122 -4.44 0.31 -11.41
C LEU A 122 -5.78 0.82 -10.87
N SER A 123 -5.75 1.51 -9.74
CA SER A 123 -6.92 2.17 -9.14
C SER A 123 -6.95 3.64 -9.57
N VAL A 124 -8.08 4.07 -10.13
CA VAL A 124 -8.29 5.43 -10.64
C VAL A 124 -9.36 6.14 -9.78
N PRO A 125 -9.12 7.37 -9.29
CA PRO A 125 -10.14 8.18 -8.61
C PRO A 125 -11.32 8.52 -9.53
N HIS A 126 -12.52 8.61 -8.95
CA HIS A 126 -13.75 8.94 -9.71
C HIS A 126 -13.82 10.42 -10.13
N ASP A 127 -13.07 11.30 -9.46
CA ASP A 127 -13.12 12.75 -9.67
C ASP A 127 -12.21 13.23 -10.82
N ILE A 128 -11.51 12.31 -11.51
CA ILE A 128 -10.61 12.65 -12.61
C ILE A 128 -11.22 12.17 -13.93
N GLU A 129 -11.46 13.12 -14.84
CA GLU A 129 -11.79 12.81 -16.22
C GLU A 129 -10.57 12.21 -16.92
N ILE A 130 -10.65 10.93 -17.27
CA ILE A 130 -9.59 10.26 -18.03
C ILE A 130 -9.75 10.69 -19.49
N PRO A 131 -8.73 11.30 -20.13
CA PRO A 131 -8.82 11.77 -21.51
C PRO A 131 -8.87 10.63 -22.55
N ILE A 132 -8.91 9.37 -22.11
CA ILE A 132 -8.88 8.19 -22.96
C ILE A 132 -10.31 7.66 -23.11
N GLN A 133 -10.90 7.93 -24.26
CA GLN A 133 -12.18 7.35 -24.63
C GLN A 133 -11.96 5.98 -25.27
N PHE A 134 -12.39 4.91 -24.59
CA PHE A 134 -12.41 3.57 -25.16
C PHE A 134 -13.57 3.45 -26.14
N SER A 135 -13.36 3.85 -27.40
CA SER A 135 -14.28 3.53 -28.48
C SER A 135 -13.96 2.16 -29.06
N LYS A 136 -14.99 1.37 -29.40
CA LYS A 136 -14.80 0.21 -30.27
C LYS A 136 -14.13 0.70 -31.56
N GLY A 137 -13.02 0.09 -31.94
CA GLY A 137 -12.36 0.39 -33.21
C GLY A 137 -13.32 0.21 -34.40
N PRO A 138 -12.96 0.70 -35.60
CA PRO A 138 -13.79 0.51 -36.77
C PRO A 138 -14.09 -0.99 -36.96
N ASN A 139 -15.36 -1.33 -37.22
CA ASN A 139 -15.77 -2.71 -37.43
C ASN A 139 -14.98 -3.31 -38.60
N TYR A 140 -14.31 -4.43 -38.36
CA TYR A 140 -13.58 -5.19 -39.38
C TYR A 140 -14.39 -6.43 -39.78
N PRO A 141 -14.49 -6.75 -41.09
CA PRO A 141 -13.92 -6.03 -42.23
C PRO A 141 -14.67 -4.72 -42.55
N PRO A 142 -14.01 -3.73 -43.18
CA PRO A 142 -14.65 -2.46 -43.54
C PRO A 142 -15.84 -2.71 -44.48
N PRO A 143 -16.92 -1.88 -44.39
CA PRO A 143 -18.09 -2.04 -45.26
C PRO A 143 -17.69 -1.87 -46.72
N ILE A 144 -18.19 -2.78 -47.58
CA ILE A 144 -17.88 -2.76 -49.01
C ILE A 144 -18.59 -1.54 -49.64
N PRO A 145 -17.85 -0.61 -50.27
CA PRO A 145 -18.48 0.56 -50.88
C PRO A 145 -19.38 0.17 -52.07
N LEU A 146 -20.38 1.01 -52.31
CA LEU A 146 -21.33 0.83 -53.41
C LEU A 146 -20.78 1.36 -54.73
N CYS A 147 -21.42 0.97 -55.83
CA CYS A 147 -21.13 1.50 -57.16
C CYS A 147 -21.39 3.01 -57.24
N SER A 148 -20.48 3.76 -57.87
CA SER A 148 -20.56 5.21 -58.05
C SER A 148 -21.47 5.67 -59.20
N VAL A 149 -22.14 4.74 -59.90
CA VAL A 149 -23.08 5.06 -60.99
C VAL A 149 -24.43 5.47 -60.39
N SER A 150 -25.03 6.55 -60.90
CA SER A 150 -26.33 7.03 -60.46
C SER A 150 -27.39 5.92 -60.54
N GLY A 151 -28.08 5.68 -59.41
CA GLY A 151 -29.13 4.66 -59.31
C GLY A 151 -28.67 3.22 -59.05
N CYS A 152 -27.36 2.96 -58.83
CA CYS A 152 -26.87 1.61 -58.56
C CYS A 152 -26.51 1.38 -57.07
N THR A 153 -27.17 0.42 -56.43
CA THR A 153 -26.94 0.03 -55.02
C THR A 153 -26.15 -1.27 -54.85
N ARG A 154 -25.55 -1.79 -55.94
CA ARG A 154 -24.72 -3.01 -55.89
C ARG A 154 -23.35 -2.74 -55.27
N PRO A 155 -22.78 -3.70 -54.50
CA PRO A 155 -21.45 -3.57 -53.93
C PRO A 155 -20.38 -3.48 -55.03
N LYS A 156 -19.25 -2.82 -54.73
CA LYS A 156 -18.15 -2.70 -55.69
C LYS A 156 -17.56 -4.07 -56.05
N LYS A 157 -17.20 -4.23 -57.32
CA LYS A 157 -16.41 -5.36 -57.82
C LYS A 157 -15.12 -4.88 -58.49
N TYR A 158 -15.18 -3.73 -59.14
CA TYR A 158 -14.07 -3.11 -59.85
C TYR A 158 -13.81 -1.69 -59.33
N ARG A 159 -12.58 -1.22 -59.50
CA ARG A 159 -12.17 0.17 -59.24
C ARG A 159 -11.50 0.69 -60.51
N GLY A 160 -11.95 1.84 -61.00
CA GLY A 160 -11.33 2.48 -62.17
C GLY A 160 -9.91 2.95 -61.85
N VAL A 161 -8.98 2.78 -62.79
CA VAL A 161 -7.58 3.21 -62.62
C VAL A 161 -7.47 4.73 -62.75
N ASN A 162 -8.17 5.31 -63.72
CA ASN A 162 -8.12 6.75 -64.01
C ASN A 162 -9.03 7.56 -63.08
N THR A 163 -10.18 6.99 -62.73
CA THR A 163 -11.24 7.69 -61.99
C THR A 163 -11.25 7.39 -60.50
N LEU A 164 -10.58 6.31 -60.06
CA LEU A 164 -10.58 5.76 -58.70
C LEU A 164 -11.97 5.47 -58.11
N LYS A 165 -13.03 5.62 -58.92
CA LYS A 165 -14.44 5.39 -58.60
C LYS A 165 -14.77 3.89 -58.66
N TYR A 166 -15.85 3.52 -57.98
CA TYR A 166 -16.23 2.12 -57.80
C TYR A 166 -17.31 1.68 -58.79
N ALA A 167 -17.18 0.47 -59.33
CA ALA A 167 -18.14 -0.11 -60.27
C ALA A 167 -18.51 -1.54 -59.90
N CYS A 168 -19.76 -1.94 -60.15
CA CYS A 168 -20.23 -3.31 -59.93
C CYS A 168 -20.06 -4.23 -61.16
N SER A 169 -20.14 -3.68 -62.38
CA SER A 169 -20.02 -4.40 -63.66
C SER A 169 -19.13 -3.65 -64.64
N MET A 170 -18.67 -4.32 -65.70
CA MET A 170 -17.86 -3.71 -66.75
C MET A 170 -18.58 -2.57 -67.48
N GLU A 171 -19.91 -2.66 -67.63
CA GLU A 171 -20.73 -1.58 -68.20
C GLU A 171 -20.69 -0.32 -67.34
N HIS A 172 -20.79 -0.48 -66.02
CA HIS A 172 -20.72 0.63 -65.07
C HIS A 172 -19.32 1.21 -64.98
N LEU A 173 -18.28 0.39 -65.12
CA LEU A 173 -16.90 0.85 -65.18
C LEU A 173 -16.67 1.74 -66.40
N LYS A 174 -17.11 1.29 -67.59
CA LYS A 174 -17.05 2.08 -68.83
C LYS A 174 -17.79 3.40 -68.70
N LYS A 175 -19.01 3.41 -68.14
CA LYS A 175 -19.78 4.64 -67.90
C LYS A 175 -19.03 5.62 -66.98
N VAL A 176 -18.43 5.12 -65.91
CA VAL A 176 -17.64 5.93 -64.98
C VAL A 176 -16.41 6.52 -65.64
N ASP A 177 -15.72 5.74 -66.48
CA ASP A 177 -14.52 6.20 -67.19
C ASP A 177 -14.87 7.20 -68.31
N THR A 178 -15.98 7.03 -69.02
CA THR A 178 -16.46 8.00 -70.03
C THR A 178 -16.83 9.35 -69.42
N ILE A 179 -17.41 9.34 -68.21
CA ILE A 179 -17.73 10.59 -67.49
C ILE A 179 -16.45 11.35 -67.15
N ALA A 180 -15.35 10.66 -66.88
CA ALA A 180 -14.08 11.33 -66.60
C ALA A 180 -13.44 11.93 -67.86
N THR A 181 -13.59 11.28 -69.02
CA THR A 181 -13.08 11.84 -70.29
C THR A 181 -13.86 13.04 -70.78
N GLN A 182 -15.12 13.23 -70.35
CA GLN A 182 -15.96 14.37 -70.75
C GLN A 182 -15.79 15.63 -69.90
N ASN A 183 -15.09 15.54 -68.76
CA ASN A 183 -14.87 16.66 -67.85
C ASN A 183 -13.46 17.27 -67.98
N PHE A 184 -12.79 17.02 -69.10
CA PHE A 184 -11.54 17.66 -69.51
C PHE A 184 -11.74 18.41 -70.82
#